data_AF-A0A1W2CSK5-F1
#
_entry.id   AF-A0A1W2CSK5-F1
#
_cell.length_a   1.000
_cell.length_b   1.000
_cell.length_c   1.000
_cell.angle_alpha   90.00
_cell.angle_beta   90.00
_cell.angle_gamma   90.00
#
_symmetry.space_group_name_H-M   'P 1'
#
loop_
_entity.id
_entity.type
_entity.pdbx_description
1 polymer ?
#
loop_
_entity_poly.entity_id
_entity_poly.type
_entity_poly.pdbx_seq_one_letter_code
_entity_poly.pdbx_strand_id
1 'polypeptide(L)'
;METTDIMERTLAQEKGRYEKFCKIMHIFSTLMCVLFAAAAVFCLIVPIVQAIQYRNNGGKADIPSVLVSVIYVFLVLGGIALLWNAARHIFRRLRTAETPFCYDIADKIKGAGFLAILLGIISLVYRTVVELISKNGGNFVKSDGYMDLGYPFIYSVLILGVVLMIIAYVFNYGCKLQQESDETL
;
A
#
# COMPACT_ATOMS: atom_id res chain seq x y z
N MET A 1 42.62 -15.09 15.32
CA MET A 1 41.70 -16.15 15.78
C MET A 1 40.61 -15.57 16.68
N GLU A 2 40.96 -14.79 17.69
CA GLU A 2 39.98 -14.15 18.61
C GLU A 2 39.08 -13.09 17.94
N THR A 3 39.62 -12.32 17.00
CA THR A 3 38.87 -11.31 16.22
C THR A 3 37.83 -11.93 15.28
N THR A 4 38.13 -13.10 14.73
CA THR A 4 37.24 -13.83 13.80
C THR A 4 36.01 -14.37 14.54
N ASP A 5 36.21 -14.92 15.75
CA ASP A 5 35.12 -15.43 16.60
C ASP A 5 34.19 -14.30 17.10
N ILE A 6 34.74 -13.13 17.43
CA ILE A 6 33.93 -11.95 17.80
C ILE A 6 33.08 -11.47 16.62
N MET A 7 33.65 -11.45 15.41
CA MET A 7 32.93 -11.03 14.20
C MET A 7 31.81 -11.99 13.82
N GLU A 8 32.04 -13.30 13.90
CA GLU A 8 31.02 -14.32 13.62
C GLU A 8 29.86 -14.24 14.62
N ARG A 9 30.15 -14.05 15.92
CA ARG A 9 29.12 -13.90 16.95
C ARG A 9 28.27 -12.65 16.76
N THR A 10 28.89 -11.52 16.40
CA THR A 10 28.15 -10.27 16.15
C THR A 10 27.26 -10.38 14.92
N LEU A 11 27.76 -10.98 13.83
CA LEU A 11 26.97 -11.23 12.62
C LEU A 11 25.75 -12.13 12.89
N ALA A 12 25.95 -13.23 13.63
CA ALA A 12 24.86 -14.13 14.00
C ALA A 12 23.79 -13.43 14.87
N GLN A 13 24.22 -12.56 15.78
CA GLN A 13 23.32 -11.76 16.60
C GLN A 13 22.51 -10.74 15.78
N GLU A 14 23.15 -10.05 14.83
CA GLU A 14 22.48 -9.13 13.90
C GLU A 14 21.48 -9.86 13.00
N LYS A 15 21.86 -11.02 12.45
CA LYS A 15 20.97 -11.86 11.66
C LYS A 15 19.74 -12.29 12.46
N GLY A 16 19.93 -12.73 13.71
CA GLY A 16 18.83 -13.08 14.60
C GLY A 16 17.89 -11.90 14.90
N ARG A 17 18.42 -10.67 15.05
CA ARG A 17 17.61 -9.44 15.20
C ARG A 17 16.83 -9.13 13.93
N TYR A 18 17.48 -9.22 12.77
CA TYR A 18 16.88 -8.99 11.46
C TYR A 18 15.72 -9.95 11.15
N GLU A 19 15.90 -11.25 11.41
CA GLU A 19 14.85 -12.25 11.22
C GLU A 19 13.63 -12.01 12.11
N LYS A 20 13.87 -11.65 13.39
CA LYS A 20 12.80 -11.26 14.32
C LYS A 20 12.04 -10.04 13.81
N PHE A 21 12.74 -9.02 13.34
CA PHE A 21 12.13 -7.83 12.75
C PHE A 21 11.27 -8.19 11.54
N CYS A 22 11.79 -8.97 10.58
CA CYS A 22 11.04 -9.40 9.41
C CYS A 22 9.80 -10.23 9.78
N LYS A 23 9.88 -11.08 10.80
CA LYS A 23 8.73 -11.84 11.31
C LYS A 23 7.66 -10.92 11.88
N ILE A 24 8.04 -9.94 12.70
CA ILE A 24 7.11 -8.95 13.28
C ILE A 24 6.44 -8.15 12.16
N MET A 25 7.22 -7.63 11.22
CA MET A 25 6.71 -6.85 10.09
C MET A 25 5.80 -7.67 9.17
N HIS A 26 6.09 -8.94 8.94
CA HIS A 26 5.21 -9.84 8.20
C HIS A 26 3.85 -10.02 8.91
N ILE A 27 3.85 -10.26 10.22
CA ILE A 27 2.61 -10.41 11.01
C ILE A 27 1.82 -9.10 10.98
N PHE A 28 2.48 -7.98 11.26
CA PHE A 28 1.87 -6.66 11.24
C PHE A 28 1.25 -6.34 9.87
N SER A 29 1.98 -6.57 8.78
CA SER A 29 1.48 -6.37 7.41
C SER A 29 0.29 -7.27 7.09
N THR A 30 0.28 -8.50 7.61
CA THR A 30 -0.85 -9.42 7.45
C THR A 30 -2.10 -8.89 8.17
N LEU A 31 -1.96 -8.43 9.41
CA LEU A 31 -3.06 -7.84 10.18
C LEU A 31 -3.62 -6.60 9.49
N MET A 32 -2.76 -5.69 9.03
CA MET A 32 -3.19 -4.50 8.31
C MET A 32 -3.88 -4.83 6.99
N CYS A 33 -3.34 -5.78 6.21
CA CYS A 33 -3.99 -6.25 4.99
C CYS A 33 -5.42 -6.76 5.25
N VAL A 34 -5.61 -7.59 6.28
CA VAL A 34 -6.93 -8.12 6.64
C VAL A 34 -7.87 -7.00 7.11
N LEU A 35 -7.38 -6.09 7.94
CA LEU A 35 -8.16 -4.96 8.46
C LEU A 35 -8.66 -4.06 7.32
N PHE A 36 -7.77 -3.64 6.41
CA PHE A 36 -8.14 -2.77 5.30
C PHE A 36 -9.01 -3.49 4.25
N ALA A 37 -8.77 -4.78 4.00
CA ALA A 37 -9.64 -5.57 3.13
C ALA A 37 -11.05 -5.71 3.71
N ALA A 38 -11.18 -5.99 5.02
CA ALA A 38 -12.47 -6.05 5.70
C ALA A 38 -13.18 -4.69 5.68
N ALA A 39 -12.45 -3.60 5.93
CA ALA A 39 -12.99 -2.24 5.84
C ALA A 39 -13.49 -1.91 4.42
N ALA A 40 -12.72 -2.28 3.38
CA ALA A 40 -13.14 -2.08 1.99
C ALA A 40 -14.47 -2.80 1.69
N VAL A 41 -14.61 -4.07 2.10
CA VAL A 41 -15.85 -4.83 1.93
C VAL A 41 -17.00 -4.21 2.73
N PHE A 42 -16.74 -3.78 3.97
CA PHE A 42 -17.75 -3.12 4.80
C PHE A 42 -18.26 -1.82 4.16
N CYS A 43 -17.38 -1.06 3.49
CA CYS A 43 -17.77 0.16 2.76
C CYS A 43 -18.76 -0.09 1.62
N LEU A 44 -18.84 -1.31 1.07
CA LEU A 44 -19.87 -1.66 0.07
C LEU A 44 -21.27 -1.76 0.69
N ILE A 45 -21.38 -1.99 2.00
CA ILE A 45 -22.65 -2.16 2.73
C ILE A 45 -23.22 -0.80 3.14
N VAL A 46 -22.34 0.14 3.53
CA VAL A 46 -22.71 1.51 3.94
C VAL A 46 -23.68 2.23 2.98
N PRO A 47 -23.48 2.26 1.65
CA PRO A 47 -24.41 2.93 0.74
C PRO A 47 -25.77 2.25 0.62
N ILE A 48 -25.84 0.93 0.84
CA ILE A 48 -27.11 0.20 0.85
C ILE A 48 -27.94 0.68 2.03
N VAL A 49 -27.31 0.78 3.21
CA VAL A 49 -27.95 1.31 4.43
C VAL A 49 -28.37 2.76 4.24
N GLN A 50 -27.48 3.62 3.69
CA GLN A 50 -27.79 5.01 3.42
C GLN A 50 -28.95 5.14 2.41
N ALA A 51 -28.95 4.37 1.32
CA ALA A 51 -30.02 4.40 0.32
C ALA A 51 -31.38 3.99 0.91
N ILE A 52 -31.41 2.97 1.79
CA ILE A 52 -32.62 2.56 2.52
C ILE A 52 -33.10 3.68 3.44
N GLN A 53 -32.20 4.30 4.21
CA GLN A 53 -32.54 5.40 5.12
C GLN A 53 -33.07 6.64 4.37
N TYR A 54 -32.41 7.03 3.27
CA TYR A 54 -32.86 8.15 2.44
C TYR A 54 -34.24 7.91 1.83
N ARG A 55 -34.52 6.68 1.37
CA ARG A 55 -35.83 6.30 0.86
C ARG A 55 -36.90 6.35 1.95
N ASN A 56 -36.60 5.86 3.15
CA ASN A 56 -37.53 5.87 4.28
C ASN A 56 -37.84 7.29 4.78
N ASN A 57 -36.90 8.22 4.65
CA ASN A 57 -37.06 9.62 5.03
C ASN A 57 -37.70 10.51 3.94
N GLY A 58 -38.25 9.91 2.88
CA GLY A 58 -38.93 10.64 1.80
C GLY A 58 -38.00 11.39 0.83
N GLY A 59 -36.69 11.14 0.90
CA GLY A 59 -35.71 11.73 -0.01
C GLY A 59 -35.64 11.01 -1.36
N LYS A 60 -35.25 11.74 -2.42
CA LYS A 60 -34.81 11.14 -3.69
C LYS A 60 -33.30 10.93 -3.61
N ALA A 61 -32.86 9.69 -3.48
CA ALA A 61 -31.44 9.36 -3.49
C ALA A 61 -30.87 9.59 -4.91
N ASP A 62 -29.79 10.36 -5.01
CA ASP A 62 -29.01 10.47 -6.24
C ASP A 62 -28.08 9.26 -6.35
N ILE A 63 -28.64 8.15 -6.83
CA ILE A 63 -27.98 6.83 -6.90
C ILE A 63 -26.60 6.89 -7.59
N PRO A 64 -26.39 7.66 -8.69
CA PRO A 64 -25.08 7.76 -9.35
C PRO A 64 -23.96 8.33 -8.46
N SER A 65 -24.21 9.38 -7.70
CA SER A 65 -23.16 10.06 -6.91
C SER A 65 -22.73 9.25 -5.68
N VAL A 66 -23.66 8.54 -5.06
CA VAL A 66 -23.39 7.59 -3.97
C VAL A 66 -22.61 6.37 -4.46
N LEU A 67 -22.93 5.85 -5.65
CA LEU A 67 -22.22 4.68 -6.19
C LEU A 67 -20.77 5.02 -6.55
N VAL A 68 -20.52 6.20 -7.13
CA VAL A 68 -19.18 6.69 -7.47
C VAL A 68 -18.29 6.81 -6.22
N SER A 69 -18.83 7.31 -5.11
CA SER A 69 -18.07 7.47 -3.88
C SER A 69 -17.71 6.17 -3.19
N VAL A 70 -18.64 5.21 -3.19
CA VAL A 70 -18.43 3.87 -2.62
C VAL A 70 -17.36 3.13 -3.39
N ILE A 71 -17.42 3.17 -4.72
CA ILE A 71 -16.41 2.56 -5.57
C ILE A 71 -15.05 3.18 -5.28
N TYR A 72 -14.97 4.51 -5.13
CA TYR A 72 -13.72 5.17 -4.78
C TYR A 72 -13.17 4.71 -3.42
N VAL A 73 -13.98 4.72 -2.36
CA VAL A 73 -13.55 4.29 -1.03
C VAL A 73 -13.12 2.80 -1.04
N PHE A 74 -13.86 1.94 -1.74
CA PHE A 74 -13.51 0.54 -1.93
C PHE A 74 -12.15 0.40 -2.64
N LEU A 75 -11.93 1.14 -3.73
CA LEU A 75 -10.67 1.12 -4.48
C LEU A 75 -9.50 1.61 -3.63
N VAL A 76 -9.70 2.65 -2.81
CA VAL A 76 -8.62 3.17 -1.97
C VAL A 76 -8.28 2.23 -0.83
N LEU A 77 -9.28 1.75 -0.07
CA LEU A 77 -9.04 0.81 1.02
C LEU A 77 -8.51 -0.52 0.49
N GLY A 78 -9.02 -1.00 -0.64
CA GLY A 78 -8.51 -2.16 -1.35
C GLY A 78 -7.07 -1.96 -1.83
N GLY A 79 -6.74 -0.79 -2.39
CA GLY A 79 -5.39 -0.42 -2.79
C GLY A 79 -4.41 -0.41 -1.62
N ILE A 80 -4.81 0.17 -0.48
CA ILE A 80 -4.01 0.13 0.77
C ILE A 80 -3.83 -1.30 1.24
N ALA A 81 -4.87 -2.14 1.22
CA ALA A 81 -4.77 -3.55 1.57
C ALA A 81 -3.78 -4.29 0.66
N LEU A 82 -3.79 -4.01 -0.64
CA LEU A 82 -2.85 -4.58 -1.60
C LEU A 82 -1.40 -4.12 -1.34
N LEU A 83 -1.17 -2.88 -0.92
CA LEU A 83 0.14 -2.40 -0.51
C LEU A 83 0.65 -3.16 0.73
N TRP A 84 -0.21 -3.39 1.72
CA TRP A 84 0.13 -4.22 2.88
C TRP A 84 0.37 -5.68 2.50
N ASN A 85 -0.37 -6.21 1.52
CA ASN A 85 -0.10 -7.54 0.98
C ASN A 85 1.26 -7.61 0.28
N ALA A 86 1.64 -6.60 -0.49
CA ALA A 86 2.96 -6.52 -1.10
C ALA A 86 4.07 -6.47 -0.03
N ALA A 87 3.92 -5.64 1.00
CA ALA A 87 4.83 -5.57 2.14
C ALA A 87 4.97 -6.93 2.84
N ARG A 88 3.84 -7.63 3.09
CA ARG A 88 3.83 -8.98 3.64
C ARG A 88 4.70 -9.93 2.80
N HIS A 89 4.56 -9.92 1.47
CA HIS A 89 5.36 -10.80 0.62
C HIS A 89 6.86 -10.43 0.64
N ILE A 90 7.20 -9.14 0.71
CA ILE A 90 8.58 -8.66 0.84
C ILE A 90 9.20 -9.17 2.14
N PHE A 91 8.57 -8.91 3.30
CA PHE A 91 9.10 -9.35 4.60
C PHE A 91 9.15 -10.86 4.76
N ARG A 92 8.22 -11.61 4.13
CA ARG A 92 8.29 -13.07 4.09
C ARG A 92 9.55 -13.55 3.36
N ARG A 93 9.87 -12.93 2.22
CA ARG A 93 11.05 -13.28 1.41
C ARG A 93 12.35 -12.88 2.08
N LEU A 94 12.43 -11.67 2.63
CA LEU A 94 13.59 -11.19 3.39
C LEU A 94 13.97 -12.12 4.54
N ARG A 95 12.99 -12.77 5.18
CA ARG A 95 13.25 -13.75 6.25
C ARG A 95 13.89 -15.05 5.75
N THR A 96 13.61 -15.46 4.52
CA THR A 96 14.08 -16.74 3.96
C THR A 96 15.30 -16.60 3.05
N ALA A 97 15.61 -15.37 2.64
CA ALA A 97 16.76 -15.09 1.78
C ALA A 97 18.05 -15.08 2.60
N GLU A 98 19.13 -15.57 2.00
CA GLU A 98 20.47 -15.54 2.63
C GLU A 98 21.01 -14.11 2.69
N THR A 99 20.70 -13.29 1.67
CA THR A 99 21.05 -11.88 1.58
C THR A 99 19.80 -11.02 1.35
N PRO A 100 19.80 -9.76 1.80
CA PRO A 100 18.70 -8.83 1.51
C PRO A 100 18.65 -8.39 0.04
N PHE A 101 19.75 -8.58 -0.71
CA PHE A 101 19.87 -8.20 -2.11
C PHE A 101 19.53 -9.40 -2.99
N CYS A 102 18.23 -9.52 -3.31
CA CYS A 102 17.74 -10.50 -4.26
C CYS A 102 16.85 -9.81 -5.30
N TYR A 103 16.98 -10.22 -6.56
CA TYR A 103 16.12 -9.73 -7.64
C TYR A 103 14.62 -9.92 -7.34
N ASP A 104 14.21 -11.03 -6.71
CA ASP A 104 12.80 -11.27 -6.31
C ASP A 104 12.31 -10.22 -5.30
N ILE A 105 13.17 -9.74 -4.39
CA ILE A 105 12.82 -8.68 -3.44
C ILE A 105 12.74 -7.33 -4.16
N ALA A 106 13.72 -7.01 -5.01
CA ALA A 106 13.75 -5.78 -5.79
C ALA A 106 12.48 -5.63 -6.66
N ASP A 107 12.09 -6.70 -7.36
CA ASP A 107 10.90 -6.71 -8.21
C ASP A 107 9.59 -6.55 -7.41
N LYS A 108 9.51 -7.11 -6.20
CA LYS A 108 8.34 -6.90 -5.32
C LYS A 108 8.27 -5.46 -4.81
N ILE A 109 9.40 -4.86 -4.45
CA ILE A 109 9.46 -3.45 -4.04
C ILE A 109 9.04 -2.57 -5.22
N LYS A 110 9.51 -2.87 -6.44
CA LYS A 110 9.13 -2.17 -7.67
C LYS A 110 7.62 -2.26 -7.92
N GLY A 111 7.04 -3.45 -7.79
CA GLY A 111 5.61 -3.68 -7.92
C GLY A 111 4.79 -2.90 -6.89
N ALA A 112 5.24 -2.87 -5.63
CA ALA A 112 4.61 -2.07 -4.58
C ALA A 112 4.69 -0.56 -4.88
N GLY A 113 5.81 -0.09 -5.41
CA GLY A 113 5.99 1.29 -5.85
C GLY A 113 5.02 1.67 -6.98
N PHE A 114 4.91 0.83 -8.00
CA PHE A 114 3.96 1.04 -9.09
C PHE A 114 2.50 1.06 -8.60
N LEU A 115 2.13 0.14 -7.71
CA LEU A 115 0.80 0.09 -7.11
C LEU A 115 0.48 1.37 -6.32
N ALA A 116 1.44 1.88 -5.55
CA ALA A 116 1.28 3.14 -4.81
C ALA A 116 1.09 4.32 -5.77
N ILE A 117 1.90 4.43 -6.83
CA ILE A 117 1.74 5.48 -7.85
C ILE A 117 0.34 5.42 -8.48
N LEU A 118 -0.10 4.23 -8.89
CA LEU A 118 -1.42 4.02 -9.50
C LEU A 118 -2.55 4.44 -8.54
N LEU A 119 -2.45 4.07 -7.28
CA LEU A 119 -3.41 4.45 -6.24
C LEU A 119 -3.46 5.98 -6.05
N GLY A 120 -2.30 6.64 -6.05
CA GLY A 120 -2.21 8.10 -5.98
C GLY A 120 -2.85 8.79 -7.19
N ILE A 121 -2.59 8.29 -8.40
CA ILE A 121 -3.18 8.82 -9.64
C ILE A 121 -4.71 8.66 -9.64
N ILE A 122 -5.23 7.47 -9.28
CA ILE A 122 -6.68 7.22 -9.18
C ILE A 122 -7.32 8.21 -8.20
N SER A 123 -6.66 8.46 -7.06
CA SER A 123 -7.14 9.40 -6.05
C SER A 123 -7.15 10.85 -6.53
N LEU A 124 -6.12 11.25 -7.29
CA LEU A 124 -6.06 12.56 -7.92
C LEU A 124 -7.19 12.75 -8.96
N VAL A 125 -7.35 11.78 -9.86
CA VAL A 125 -8.38 11.82 -10.91
C VAL A 125 -9.77 11.89 -10.30
N TYR A 126 -10.07 11.05 -9.31
CA TYR A 126 -11.35 11.08 -8.61
C TYR A 126 -11.63 12.47 -8.03
N ARG A 127 -10.67 13.05 -7.32
CA ARG A 127 -10.83 14.37 -6.71
C ARG A 127 -11.07 15.46 -7.76
N THR A 128 -10.28 15.47 -8.84
CA THR A 128 -10.47 16.42 -9.93
C THR A 128 -11.86 16.30 -10.57
N VAL A 129 -12.34 15.08 -10.80
CA VAL A 129 -13.69 14.83 -11.34
C VAL A 129 -14.77 15.35 -10.39
N VAL A 130 -14.69 15.05 -9.09
CA VAL A 130 -15.64 15.52 -8.09
C VAL A 130 -15.65 17.05 -7.99
N GLU A 131 -14.47 17.69 -8.00
CA GLU A 131 -14.35 19.15 -7.96
C GLU A 131 -14.92 19.82 -9.23
N LEU A 132 -14.68 19.25 -10.41
CA LEU A 132 -15.24 19.75 -11.68
C LEU A 132 -16.76 19.66 -11.71
N ILE A 133 -17.33 18.54 -11.28
CA ILE A 133 -18.78 18.34 -11.26
C ILE A 133 -19.42 19.27 -10.22
N SER A 134 -18.78 19.45 -9.06
CA SER A 134 -19.24 20.39 -8.02
C SER A 134 -19.24 21.84 -8.52
N LYS A 135 -18.22 22.25 -9.29
CA LYS A 135 -18.14 23.61 -9.88
C LYS A 135 -19.22 23.86 -10.94
N ASN A 136 -19.63 22.82 -11.66
CA ASN A 136 -20.64 22.91 -12.73
C ASN A 136 -22.09 22.79 -12.21
N GLY A 137 -22.32 22.97 -10.91
CA GLY A 137 -23.66 22.90 -10.30
C GLY A 137 -24.18 21.47 -10.07
N GLY A 138 -23.32 20.46 -10.26
CA GLY A 138 -23.65 19.09 -9.90
C GLY A 138 -23.62 18.91 -8.39
N ASN A 139 -24.74 18.48 -7.82
CA ASN A 139 -24.81 18.12 -6.41
C ASN A 139 -24.18 16.74 -6.21
N PHE A 140 -22.85 16.67 -6.05
CA PHE A 140 -22.31 15.54 -5.30
C PHE A 140 -22.82 15.69 -3.89
N VAL A 141 -23.67 14.76 -3.46
CA VAL A 141 -24.10 14.65 -2.07
C VAL A 141 -22.83 14.68 -1.24
N LYS A 142 -22.59 15.74 -0.46
CA LYS A 142 -21.67 15.66 0.68
C LYS A 142 -22.38 14.78 1.69
N SER A 143 -22.27 13.47 1.53
CA SER A 143 -22.69 12.49 2.54
C SER A 143 -21.84 12.81 3.75
N ASP A 144 -22.44 12.99 4.91
CA ASP A 144 -21.69 13.29 6.14
C ASP A 144 -20.73 12.15 6.55
N GLY A 145 -20.55 11.10 5.72
CA GLY A 145 -19.59 10.01 5.83
C GLY A 145 -18.49 9.93 4.75
N TYR A 146 -18.23 10.95 3.93
CA TYR A 146 -17.09 10.91 2.99
C TYR A 146 -15.75 11.01 3.75
N MET A 147 -14.88 10.00 3.59
CA MET A 147 -13.45 10.17 3.87
C MET A 147 -12.82 11.03 2.76
N ASP A 148 -12.75 12.35 2.96
CA ASP A 148 -11.80 13.18 2.18
C ASP A 148 -10.40 12.89 2.72
N LEU A 149 -9.68 12.00 2.04
CA LEU A 149 -8.29 11.69 2.36
C LEU A 149 -7.36 12.90 2.13
N GLY A 150 -7.84 13.96 1.48
CA GLY A 150 -7.09 15.19 1.32
C GLY A 150 -6.01 15.08 0.22
N TYR A 151 -5.65 16.22 -0.36
CA TYR A 151 -4.42 16.33 -1.16
C TYR A 151 -3.16 15.80 -0.44
N PRO A 152 -3.00 15.97 0.90
CA PRO A 152 -1.85 15.42 1.61
C PRO A 152 -1.71 13.90 1.46
N PHE A 153 -2.80 13.12 1.53
CA PHE A 153 -2.73 11.67 1.34
C PHE A 153 -2.29 11.32 -0.07
N ILE A 154 -2.88 11.96 -1.08
CA ILE A 154 -2.59 11.73 -2.50
C ILE A 154 -1.08 11.92 -2.77
N TYR A 155 -0.54 13.05 -2.34
CA TYR A 155 0.88 13.34 -2.53
C TYR A 155 1.77 12.39 -1.71
N SER A 156 1.37 12.04 -0.49
CA SER A 156 2.12 11.11 0.35
C SER A 156 2.24 9.73 -0.31
N VAL A 157 1.15 9.21 -0.89
CA VAL A 157 1.14 7.90 -1.56
C VAL A 157 1.94 7.93 -2.87
N LEU A 158 1.88 9.03 -3.63
CA LEU A 158 2.71 9.22 -4.82
C LEU A 158 4.19 9.25 -4.48
N ILE A 159 4.58 10.04 -3.47
CA ILE A 159 5.95 10.14 -2.99
C ILE A 159 6.44 8.77 -2.50
N LEU A 160 5.62 8.05 -1.71
CA LEU A 160 5.93 6.70 -1.28
C LEU A 160 6.22 5.78 -2.47
N GLY A 161 5.38 5.84 -3.51
CA GLY A 161 5.58 5.05 -4.72
C GLY A 161 6.90 5.35 -5.43
N VAL A 162 7.26 6.62 -5.57
CA VAL A 162 8.57 7.04 -6.14
C VAL A 162 9.73 6.56 -5.28
N VAL A 163 9.65 6.71 -3.96
CA VAL A 163 10.69 6.25 -3.03
C VAL A 163 10.87 4.73 -3.13
N LEU A 164 9.79 3.96 -3.18
CA LEU A 164 9.86 2.51 -3.36
C LEU A 164 10.52 2.13 -4.69
N MET A 165 10.20 2.84 -5.77
CA MET A 165 10.86 2.62 -7.07
C MET A 165 12.37 2.87 -6.98
N ILE A 166 12.80 3.95 -6.34
CA ILE A 166 14.22 4.25 -6.13
C ILE A 166 14.90 3.12 -5.34
N ILE A 167 14.29 2.69 -4.22
CA ILE A 167 14.80 1.58 -3.40
C ILE A 167 14.91 0.30 -4.23
N ALA A 168 13.92 -0.01 -5.07
CA ALA A 168 13.96 -1.19 -5.94
C ALA A 168 15.14 -1.14 -6.92
N TYR A 169 15.43 0.03 -7.52
CA TYR A 169 16.58 0.20 -8.40
C TYR A 169 17.91 0.03 -7.65
N VAL A 170 18.03 0.59 -6.44
CA VAL A 170 19.21 0.43 -5.59
C VAL A 170 19.42 -1.05 -5.23
N PHE A 171 18.36 -1.77 -4.87
CA PHE A 171 18.44 -3.20 -4.56
C PHE A 171 18.87 -4.02 -5.78
N ASN A 172 18.31 -3.74 -6.96
CA ASN A 172 18.68 -4.43 -8.20
C ASN A 172 20.15 -4.18 -8.57
N TYR A 173 20.62 -2.94 -8.41
CA TYR A 173 22.04 -2.62 -8.61
C TYR A 173 22.94 -3.34 -7.59
N GLY A 174 22.54 -3.40 -6.32
CA GLY A 174 23.24 -4.18 -5.30
C GLY A 174 23.33 -5.68 -5.63
N CYS A 175 22.28 -6.27 -6.20
CA CYS A 175 22.30 -7.66 -6.67
C CYS A 175 23.35 -7.87 -7.78
N LYS A 176 23.45 -6.92 -8.72
CA LYS A 176 24.46 -6.98 -9.79
C LYS A 176 25.89 -6.92 -9.26
N LEU A 177 26.14 -6.01 -8.31
CA LEU A 177 27.46 -5.90 -7.68
C LEU A 177 27.86 -7.18 -6.93
N GLN A 178 26.90 -7.84 -6.27
CA GLN A 178 27.15 -9.13 -5.63
C GLN A 178 27.53 -10.21 -6.65
N GLN A 179 26.78 -10.29 -7.76
CA GLN A 179 27.07 -11.23 -8.82
C GLN A 179 28.46 -11.02 -9.44
N GLU A 180 28.83 -9.77 -9.74
CA GLU A 180 30.17 -9.45 -10.28
C GLU A 180 31.29 -9.79 -9.29
N SER A 181 31.05 -9.60 -7.98
CA SER A 181 32.04 -9.96 -6.95
C SER A 181 32.24 -11.48 -6.88
N ASP A 182 31.16 -12.26 -6.94
CA ASP A 182 31.19 -13.72 -6.89
C ASP A 182 31.84 -14.34 -8.15
N GLU A 183 31.69 -13.71 -9.32
CA GLU A 183 32.31 -14.16 -10.58
C GLU A 183 33.81 -13.81 -10.70
N THR A 184 34.34 -12.92 -9.84
CA THR A 184 35.75 -12.48 -9.86
C THR A 184 36.65 -13.20 -8.84
N LEU A 185 36.08 -14.08 -8.01
CA LEU A 185 36.77 -14.95 -7.05
C LEU A 185 37.03 -16.35 -7.63
#